data_AF-A0A5J5L8X6-F1
#
_entry.id   AF-A0A5J5L8X6-F1
#
_cell.length_a   1.000
_cell.length_b   1.000
_cell.length_c   1.000
_cell.angle_alpha   90.00
_cell.angle_beta   90.00
_cell.angle_gamma   90.00
#
_symmetry.space_group_name_H-M   'P 1'
#
loop_
_entity.id
_entity.type
_entity.pdbx_description
1 polymer ?
#
loop_
_entity_poly.entity_id
_entity_poly.type
_entity_poly.pdbx_seq_one_letter_code
_entity_poly.pdbx_strand_id
1 'polypeptide(L)'
;MEIPDLVQQELGDEEIRGGVNLGDEDAACFTSTRTLVYRGEGLLSDEKVASYPHDFERLTVSEGRRKTKFSLVYTSEKLELSVPGSRGDAVLERLLEGKLTVSGGIAPDESLAGVFRFSELTLVVTDRQLLKHIGNVTWDADYEAFSFDDMTGLEFEEGSVATAVVPSFNERPERIKAPSEQAPMVRKTLEEALFAYHEVDSLADLNAKVGADPEKNADEAGNGLGLESGIDPLVSNDDEGGDDSERESASAGAQAATASTSDQRTTTEATTETQSGDTSRIDTEPVESDTAADSDIAELEAEVAELTAAVEAQNEQLQKQERTIKQLIKELRQGR
;
A
#
# COMPACT_ATOMS: atom_id res chain seq x y z
N MET A 1 1.56 4.04 -32.28
CA MET A 1 1.52 5.51 -32.14
C MET A 1 2.64 6.04 -33.00
N GLU A 2 2.35 6.92 -33.95
CA GLU A 2 3.41 7.62 -34.69
C GLU A 2 4.02 8.67 -33.76
N ILE A 3 5.35 8.75 -33.74
CA ILE A 3 6.10 9.65 -32.84
C ILE A 3 6.24 10.99 -33.56
N PRO A 4 5.72 12.11 -33.00
CA PRO A 4 5.82 13.42 -33.62
C PRO A 4 7.27 13.87 -33.82
N ASP A 5 7.54 14.62 -34.89
CA ASP A 5 8.89 15.09 -35.24
C ASP A 5 9.51 15.95 -34.12
N LEU A 6 8.71 16.75 -33.42
CA LEU A 6 9.17 17.56 -32.30
C LEU A 6 9.66 16.69 -31.13
N VAL A 7 9.05 15.52 -30.91
CA VAL A 7 9.52 14.55 -29.90
C VAL A 7 10.84 13.94 -30.34
N GLN A 8 10.99 13.60 -31.63
CA GLN A 8 12.26 13.06 -32.15
C GLN A 8 13.42 14.06 -32.03
N GLN A 9 13.16 15.34 -32.25
CA GLN A 9 14.16 16.40 -32.06
C GLN A 9 14.59 16.55 -30.60
N GLU A 10 13.64 16.45 -29.67
CA GLU A 10 13.92 16.59 -28.24
C GLU A 10 14.58 15.33 -27.64
N LEU A 11 14.39 14.15 -28.27
CA LEU A 11 14.88 12.85 -27.80
C LEU A 11 16.41 12.81 -27.62
N GLY A 12 17.15 13.52 -28.47
CA GLY A 12 18.61 13.47 -28.48
C GLY A 12 19.12 12.07 -28.82
N ASP A 13 19.99 11.53 -27.96
CA ASP A 13 20.57 10.18 -28.12
C ASP A 13 19.76 9.09 -27.40
N GLU A 14 18.63 9.43 -26.77
CA GLU A 14 17.81 8.47 -26.03
C GLU A 14 16.83 7.73 -26.94
N GLU A 15 16.35 6.58 -26.48
CA GLU A 15 15.30 5.81 -27.16
C GLU A 15 14.00 5.85 -26.36
N ILE A 16 12.86 5.79 -27.07
CA ILE A 16 11.54 5.70 -26.44
C ILE A 16 11.31 4.25 -26.02
N ARG A 17 11.17 4.02 -24.71
CA ARG A 17 10.84 2.71 -24.13
C ARG A 17 9.34 2.44 -24.12
N GLY A 18 8.53 3.48 -24.06
CA GLY A 18 7.08 3.35 -24.07
C GLY A 18 6.35 4.66 -24.32
N GLY A 19 5.06 4.56 -24.62
CA GLY A 19 4.21 5.72 -24.85
C GLY A 19 2.79 5.53 -24.34
N VAL A 20 2.17 6.61 -23.87
CA VAL A 20 0.76 6.66 -23.48
C VAL A 20 0.06 7.73 -24.30
N ASN A 21 -1.00 7.35 -25.02
CA ASN A 21 -1.84 8.30 -25.75
C ASN A 21 -2.72 9.07 -24.76
N LEU A 22 -2.58 10.39 -24.74
CA LEU A 22 -3.28 11.28 -23.82
C LEU A 22 -4.59 11.84 -24.41
N GLY A 23 -5.02 11.35 -25.58
CA GLY A 23 -6.19 11.82 -26.31
C GLY A 23 -5.81 12.79 -27.42
N ASP A 24 -6.64 12.83 -28.47
CA ASP A 24 -6.38 13.60 -29.69
C ASP A 24 -4.97 13.31 -30.25
N GLU A 25 -4.15 14.34 -30.40
CA GLU A 25 -2.75 14.24 -30.84
C GLU A 25 -1.76 14.21 -29.66
N ASP A 26 -2.22 14.34 -28.41
CA ASP A 26 -1.36 14.41 -27.24
C ASP A 26 -0.78 13.04 -26.86
N ALA A 27 0.50 13.02 -26.47
CA ALA A 27 1.20 11.80 -26.09
C ALA A 27 2.20 12.05 -24.96
N ALA A 28 2.37 11.07 -24.08
CA ALA A 28 3.50 10.98 -23.16
C ALA A 28 4.44 9.88 -23.65
N CYS A 29 5.68 10.23 -23.97
CA CYS A 29 6.75 9.32 -24.38
C CYS A 29 7.75 9.18 -23.23
N PHE A 30 8.11 7.95 -22.89
CA PHE A 30 8.98 7.65 -21.76
C PHE A 30 10.31 7.14 -22.30
N THR A 31 11.39 7.78 -21.90
CA THR A 31 12.76 7.34 -22.17
C THR A 31 13.37 6.73 -20.91
N SER A 32 14.65 6.38 -20.98
CA SER A 32 15.39 5.85 -19.83
C SER A 32 15.56 6.85 -18.68
N THR A 33 15.54 8.16 -18.95
CA THR A 33 15.88 9.19 -17.94
C THR A 33 14.83 10.29 -17.78
N ARG A 34 13.84 10.36 -18.67
CA ARG A 34 12.85 11.43 -18.68
C ARG A 34 11.56 11.02 -19.37
N THR A 35 10.51 11.78 -19.09
CA THR A 35 9.23 11.73 -19.81
C THR A 35 9.10 12.98 -20.66
N LEU A 36 8.88 12.79 -21.96
CA LEU A 36 8.55 13.85 -22.92
C LEU A 36 7.04 13.86 -23.13
N VAL A 37 6.41 15.00 -22.88
CA VAL A 37 4.97 15.17 -23.05
C VAL A 37 4.72 16.09 -24.22
N TYR A 38 4.19 15.50 -25.27
CA TYR A 38 3.77 16.15 -26.48
C TYR A 38 2.33 16.64 -26.35
N ARG A 39 2.13 17.89 -26.73
CA ARG A 39 0.82 18.51 -26.93
C ARG A 39 0.69 18.92 -28.38
N GLY A 40 -0.32 18.37 -29.05
CA GLY A 40 -0.62 18.70 -30.44
C GLY A 40 -1.07 20.15 -30.60
N GLU A 41 -1.11 20.61 -31.85
CA GLU A 41 -1.59 21.95 -32.17
C GLU A 41 -3.09 22.05 -31.83
N GLY A 42 -3.40 22.96 -30.91
CA GLY A 42 -4.77 23.29 -30.56
C GLY A 42 -5.24 24.55 -31.29
N LEU A 43 -6.56 24.78 -31.28
CA LEU A 43 -7.18 25.99 -31.86
C LEU A 43 -6.59 27.32 -31.35
N LEU A 44 -5.90 27.30 -30.20
CA LEU A 44 -5.36 28.46 -29.51
C LEU A 44 -3.91 28.25 -29.03
N SER A 45 -3.26 27.15 -29.42
CA SER A 45 -1.93 26.81 -28.88
C SER A 45 -1.13 26.04 -29.92
N ASP A 46 0.10 26.49 -30.15
CA ASP A 46 1.03 25.80 -31.01
C ASP A 46 1.45 24.45 -30.40
N GLU A 47 1.96 23.57 -31.25
CA GLU A 47 2.61 22.32 -30.89
C GLU A 47 3.72 22.55 -29.86
N LYS A 48 3.77 21.72 -28.81
CA LYS A 48 4.78 21.85 -27.75
C LYS A 48 5.19 20.51 -27.17
N VAL A 49 6.48 20.38 -26.86
CA VAL A 49 7.02 19.31 -26.00
C VAL A 49 7.48 19.89 -24.67
N ALA A 50 7.19 19.16 -23.59
CA ALA A 50 7.72 19.43 -22.25
C ALA A 50 8.49 18.20 -21.74
N SER A 51 9.66 18.42 -21.15
CA SER A 51 10.53 17.36 -20.61
C SER A 51 10.42 17.32 -19.09
N TYR A 52 10.28 16.12 -18.54
CA TYR A 52 10.20 15.83 -17.11
C TYR A 52 11.23 14.76 -16.75
N PRO A 53 12.42 15.14 -16.23
CA PRO A 53 13.44 14.19 -15.81
C PRO A 53 12.94 13.22 -14.72
N HIS A 54 13.45 11.99 -14.71
CA HIS A 54 13.08 10.95 -13.74
C HIS A 54 13.89 11.03 -12.44
N ASP A 55 14.81 11.98 -12.31
CA ASP A 55 15.63 12.20 -11.10
C ASP A 55 14.92 13.04 -10.02
N PHE A 56 13.61 13.26 -10.13
CA PHE A 56 12.82 13.97 -9.12
C PHE A 56 12.94 13.31 -7.74
N GLU A 57 12.99 14.12 -6.68
CA GLU A 57 13.09 13.64 -5.29
C GLU A 57 11.76 13.08 -4.77
N ARG A 58 10.65 13.75 -5.13
CA ARG A 58 9.31 13.41 -4.63
C ARG A 58 8.26 13.48 -5.72
N LEU A 59 7.34 12.52 -5.71
CA LEU A 59 6.16 12.47 -6.56
C LEU A 59 4.90 12.58 -5.73
N THR A 60 4.01 13.49 -6.10
CA THR A 60 2.64 13.54 -5.56
C THR A 60 1.63 13.44 -6.69
N VAL A 61 0.68 12.53 -6.55
CA VAL A 61 -0.44 12.35 -7.48
C VAL A 61 -1.70 12.94 -6.88
N SER A 62 -2.35 13.82 -7.64
CA SER A 62 -3.66 14.36 -7.29
C SER A 62 -4.66 13.97 -8.37
N GLU A 63 -5.58 13.08 -8.02
CA GLU A 63 -6.60 12.56 -8.93
C GLU A 63 -7.84 13.44 -8.90
N GLY A 64 -8.26 13.85 -10.08
CA GLY A 64 -9.54 14.52 -10.28
C GLY A 64 -10.37 13.75 -11.30
N ARG A 65 -11.69 13.95 -11.27
CA ARG A 65 -12.65 13.29 -12.18
C ARG A 65 -12.26 13.33 -13.66
N ARG A 66 -11.63 14.42 -14.11
CA ARG A 66 -11.28 14.64 -15.54
C ARG A 66 -9.79 14.58 -15.81
N LYS A 67 -8.96 14.89 -14.81
CA LYS A 67 -7.52 15.05 -14.98
C LYS A 67 -6.80 14.54 -13.74
N THR A 68 -5.68 13.87 -13.96
CA THR A 68 -4.73 13.51 -12.92
C THR A 68 -3.53 14.44 -13.03
N LYS A 69 -3.13 15.04 -11.92
CA LYS A 69 -1.96 15.92 -11.83
C LYS A 69 -0.83 15.20 -11.09
N PHE A 70 0.32 15.13 -11.71
CA PHE A 70 1.60 14.74 -11.11
C PHE A 70 2.37 15.99 -10.74
N SER A 71 2.78 16.08 -9.49
CA SER A 71 3.71 17.09 -8.97
C SER A 71 5.06 16.42 -8.75
N LEU A 72 6.05 16.80 -9.56
CA LEU A 72 7.41 16.28 -9.49
C LEU A 72 8.28 17.36 -8.83
N VAL A 73 8.85 17.05 -7.68
CA VAL A 73 9.72 17.96 -6.92
C VAL A 73 11.17 17.55 -7.15
N TYR A 74 11.96 18.48 -7.66
CA TYR A 74 13.40 18.36 -7.84
C TYR A 74 14.11 19.25 -6.82
N THR A 75 15.42 19.11 -6.71
CA THR A 75 16.23 19.96 -5.82
C THR A 75 16.12 21.45 -6.18
N SER A 76 16.00 21.78 -7.47
CA SER A 76 15.97 23.16 -7.98
C SER A 76 14.57 23.73 -8.12
N GLU A 77 13.58 22.90 -8.45
CA GLU A 77 12.26 23.36 -8.86
C GLU A 77 11.17 22.31 -8.67
N LYS A 78 9.93 22.71 -8.94
CA LYS A 78 8.77 21.82 -9.00
C LYS A 78 8.16 21.91 -10.38
N LEU A 79 7.98 20.76 -11.04
CA LEU A 79 7.26 20.65 -12.30
C LEU A 79 5.89 20.00 -12.08
N GLU A 80 4.91 20.39 -12.89
CA GLU A 80 3.57 19.81 -12.89
C GLU A 80 3.25 19.22 -14.26
N LEU A 81 2.80 17.97 -14.26
CA LEU A 81 2.30 17.26 -15.42
C LEU A 81 0.82 16.93 -15.18
N SER A 82 -0.06 17.33 -16.09
CA SER A 82 -1.49 17.01 -16.01
C SER A 82 -1.91 16.14 -17.19
N VAL A 83 -2.53 14.99 -16.94
CA VAL A 83 -3.01 14.05 -17.96
C VAL A 83 -4.51 13.82 -17.80
N PRO A 84 -5.24 13.30 -18.82
CA PRO A 84 -6.61 12.87 -18.61
C PRO A 84 -6.70 11.85 -17.48
N GLY A 85 -7.76 11.92 -16.67
CA GLY A 85 -7.92 11.06 -15.49
C GLY A 85 -7.83 9.57 -15.81
N SER A 86 -8.42 9.16 -16.94
CA SER A 86 -8.38 7.77 -17.43
C SER A 86 -6.98 7.27 -17.85
N ARG A 87 -5.98 8.16 -17.92
CA ARG A 87 -4.59 7.84 -18.25
C ARG A 87 -3.66 7.98 -17.05
N GLY A 88 -4.19 8.37 -15.88
CA GLY A 88 -3.41 8.60 -14.67
C GLY A 88 -2.56 7.38 -14.30
N ASP A 89 -3.17 6.22 -14.13
CA ASP A 89 -2.45 5.03 -13.67
C ASP A 89 -1.38 4.57 -14.66
N ALA A 90 -1.69 4.55 -15.96
CA ALA A 90 -0.73 4.20 -17.01
C ALA A 90 0.48 5.15 -17.06
N VAL A 91 0.29 6.43 -16.75
CA VAL A 91 1.39 7.41 -16.68
C VAL A 91 2.15 7.27 -15.36
N LEU A 92 1.46 6.99 -14.25
CA LEU A 92 2.07 6.77 -12.95
C LEU A 92 3.03 5.58 -12.98
N GLU A 93 2.58 4.45 -13.53
CA GLU A 93 3.38 3.23 -13.66
C GLU A 93 4.71 3.51 -14.37
N ARG A 94 4.64 4.18 -15.53
CA ARG A 94 5.84 4.50 -16.32
C ARG A 94 6.73 5.58 -15.70
N LEU A 95 6.15 6.54 -14.98
CA LEU A 95 6.93 7.52 -14.22
C LEU A 95 7.70 6.85 -13.08
N LEU A 96 7.08 5.91 -12.37
CA LEU A 96 7.73 5.20 -11.27
C LEU A 96 8.77 4.21 -11.78
N GLU A 97 8.51 3.49 -12.87
CA GLU A 97 9.50 2.64 -13.53
C GLU A 97 10.77 3.43 -13.89
N GLY A 98 10.60 4.58 -14.55
CA GLY A 98 11.71 5.47 -14.90
C GLY A 98 12.46 6.00 -13.68
N LYS A 99 11.72 6.47 -12.66
CA LYS A 99 12.30 6.95 -11.39
C LYS A 99 13.12 5.88 -10.69
N LEU A 100 12.54 4.69 -10.52
CA LEU A 100 13.17 3.56 -9.85
C LEU A 100 14.42 3.10 -10.60
N THR A 101 14.37 3.09 -11.94
CA THR A 101 15.54 2.77 -12.76
C THR A 101 16.66 3.78 -12.56
N VAL A 102 16.35 5.08 -12.62
CA VAL A 102 17.35 6.16 -12.45
C VAL A 102 17.93 6.19 -11.04
N SER A 103 17.14 5.92 -10.01
CA SER A 103 17.65 5.84 -8.64
C SER A 103 18.36 4.53 -8.30
N GLY A 104 18.35 3.54 -9.21
CA GLY A 104 18.90 2.20 -8.97
C GLY A 104 18.09 1.34 -8.02
N GLY A 105 16.79 1.63 -7.87
CA GLY A 105 15.85 0.81 -7.09
C GLY A 105 15.40 -0.45 -7.81
N ILE A 106 15.39 -0.42 -9.15
CA ILE A 106 15.14 -1.58 -10.01
C ILE A 106 16.23 -1.67 -11.09
N ALA A 107 16.48 -2.86 -11.62
CA ALA A 107 17.43 -3.04 -12.71
C ALA A 107 16.90 -2.41 -14.04
N PRO A 108 17.77 -1.98 -14.97
CA PRO A 108 17.34 -1.32 -16.21
C PRO A 108 16.46 -2.15 -17.15
N ASP A 109 16.49 -3.47 -17.00
CA ASP A 109 15.71 -4.48 -17.71
C ASP A 109 14.56 -5.06 -16.86
N GLU A 110 14.39 -4.58 -15.62
CA GLU A 110 13.29 -4.93 -14.75
C GLU A 110 12.04 -4.14 -15.12
N SER A 111 10.89 -4.81 -15.13
CA SER A 111 9.61 -4.20 -15.51
C SER A 111 8.64 -4.15 -14.33
N LEU A 112 7.80 -3.12 -14.31
CA LEU A 112 6.71 -3.02 -13.34
C LEU A 112 5.53 -3.90 -13.80
N ALA A 113 5.04 -4.73 -12.89
CA ALA A 113 3.80 -5.49 -13.06
C ALA A 113 2.58 -4.68 -12.60
N GLY A 114 2.74 -3.78 -11.64
CA GLY A 114 1.68 -2.87 -11.23
C GLY A 114 2.05 -1.89 -10.11
N VAL A 115 1.27 -0.82 -10.00
CA VAL A 115 1.39 0.19 -8.95
C VAL A 115 0.03 0.37 -8.27
N PHE A 116 0.01 0.27 -6.95
CA PHE A 116 -1.19 0.40 -6.13
C PHE A 116 -1.00 1.46 -5.07
N ARG A 117 -2.02 2.28 -4.85
CA ARG A 117 -2.00 3.38 -3.86
C ARG A 117 -3.17 3.23 -2.91
N PHE A 118 -2.87 3.19 -1.62
CA PHE A 118 -3.84 3.04 -0.53
C PHE A 118 -3.55 4.07 0.56
N SER A 119 -4.31 5.17 0.60
CA SER A 119 -4.08 6.24 1.57
C SER A 119 -2.62 6.74 1.55
N GLU A 120 -1.80 6.35 2.53
CA GLU A 120 -0.38 6.69 2.66
C GLU A 120 0.57 5.59 2.17
N LEU A 121 0.05 4.43 1.77
CA LEU A 121 0.83 3.29 1.30
C LEU A 121 0.84 3.25 -0.24
N THR A 122 2.02 3.20 -0.84
CA THR A 122 2.19 2.88 -2.26
C THR A 122 2.93 1.55 -2.39
N LEU A 123 2.34 0.61 -3.12
CA LEU A 123 2.93 -0.70 -3.39
C LEU A 123 3.27 -0.80 -4.88
N VAL A 124 4.51 -1.14 -5.20
CA VAL A 124 4.98 -1.37 -6.57
C VAL A 124 5.39 -2.82 -6.67
N VAL A 125 4.74 -3.57 -7.57
CA VAL A 125 5.08 -4.95 -7.88
C VAL A 125 5.90 -4.93 -9.17
N THR A 126 7.10 -5.50 -9.14
CA THR A 126 7.91 -5.72 -10.35
C THR A 126 7.92 -7.19 -10.72
N ASP A 127 8.64 -7.53 -11.78
CA ASP A 127 8.90 -8.93 -12.15
C ASP A 127 9.91 -9.64 -11.22
N ARG A 128 10.59 -8.92 -10.29
CA ARG A 128 11.63 -9.49 -9.40
C ARG A 128 11.48 -9.16 -7.92
N GLN A 129 10.71 -8.15 -7.56
CA GLN A 129 10.62 -7.67 -6.18
C GLN A 129 9.31 -6.91 -5.92
N LEU A 130 9.03 -6.74 -4.63
CA LEU A 130 7.96 -5.90 -4.11
C LEU A 130 8.56 -4.67 -3.44
N LEU A 131 8.17 -3.47 -3.88
CA LEU A 131 8.56 -2.23 -3.22
C LEU A 131 7.37 -1.63 -2.48
N LYS A 132 7.61 -1.19 -1.25
CA LYS A 132 6.61 -0.68 -0.32
C LYS A 132 7.06 0.68 0.17
N HIS A 133 6.30 1.71 -0.17
CA HIS A 133 6.51 3.07 0.29
C HIS A 133 5.37 3.47 1.23
N ILE A 134 5.70 4.06 2.37
CA ILE A 134 4.71 4.59 3.32
C ILE A 134 5.02 6.07 3.55
N GLY A 135 4.10 6.95 3.17
CA GLY A 135 4.26 8.38 3.38
C GLY A 135 3.10 9.24 2.88
N ASN A 136 3.27 10.54 3.01
CA ASN A 136 2.29 11.55 2.59
C ASN A 136 2.39 11.92 1.10
N VAL A 137 3.47 11.50 0.44
CA VAL A 137 3.67 11.61 -1.00
C VAL A 137 3.44 10.25 -1.62
N THR A 138 3.22 10.24 -2.93
CA THR A 138 3.03 8.99 -3.67
C THR A 138 4.32 8.17 -3.74
N TRP A 139 5.46 8.84 -3.86
CA TRP A 139 6.77 8.19 -3.89
C TRP A 139 7.89 9.15 -3.52
N ASP A 140 8.88 8.65 -2.78
CA ASP A 140 10.16 9.31 -2.52
C ASP A 140 11.29 8.26 -2.37
N ALA A 141 12.42 8.63 -1.77
CA ALA A 141 13.57 7.74 -1.61
C ALA A 141 13.44 6.73 -0.45
N ASP A 142 12.48 6.92 0.46
CA ASP A 142 12.31 6.13 1.67
C ASP A 142 11.28 5.01 1.44
N TYR A 143 11.71 3.93 0.78
CA TYR A 143 10.90 2.74 0.53
C TYR A 143 11.62 1.46 1.00
N GLU A 144 10.83 0.43 1.32
CA GLU A 144 11.30 -0.91 1.60
C GLU A 144 11.23 -1.75 0.31
N ALA A 145 12.27 -2.53 0.03
CA ALA A 145 12.32 -3.43 -1.13
C ALA A 145 12.48 -4.87 -0.65
N PHE A 146 11.67 -5.76 -1.21
CA PHE A 146 11.64 -7.18 -0.86
C PHE A 146 11.86 -8.02 -2.12
N SER A 147 13.02 -8.68 -2.22
CA SER A 147 13.34 -9.54 -3.35
C SER A 147 12.48 -10.80 -3.35
N PHE A 148 12.04 -11.24 -4.52
CA PHE A 148 11.35 -12.52 -4.67
C PHE A 148 12.25 -13.73 -4.42
N ASP A 149 13.58 -13.57 -4.48
CA ASP A 149 14.55 -14.59 -4.07
C ASP A 149 14.46 -14.90 -2.56
N ASP A 150 14.20 -13.90 -1.74
CA ASP A 150 14.17 -14.03 -0.27
C ASP A 150 12.80 -14.50 0.25
N MET A 151 11.85 -14.73 -0.67
CA MET A 151 10.50 -15.12 -0.33
C MET A 151 10.49 -16.53 0.25
N THR A 152 9.68 -16.72 1.29
CA THR A 152 9.51 -18.00 2.02
C THR A 152 8.07 -18.45 2.11
N GLY A 153 7.12 -17.57 1.76
CA GLY A 153 5.71 -17.92 1.65
C GLY A 153 4.83 -16.73 1.29
N LEU A 154 3.63 -17.02 0.79
CA LEU A 154 2.58 -16.04 0.52
C LEU A 154 1.26 -16.53 1.10
N GLU A 155 0.63 -15.68 1.91
CA GLU A 155 -0.71 -15.90 2.44
C GLU A 155 -1.60 -14.67 2.21
N PHE A 156 -2.92 -14.90 2.23
CA PHE A 156 -3.92 -13.86 2.11
C PHE A 156 -4.96 -14.01 3.22
N GLU A 157 -5.23 -12.92 3.93
CA GLU A 157 -6.25 -12.87 4.98
C GLU A 157 -7.38 -11.95 4.53
N GLU A 158 -8.53 -12.54 4.16
CA GLU A 158 -9.70 -11.77 3.76
C GLU A 158 -10.41 -11.17 4.96
N GLY A 159 -10.63 -9.85 4.92
CA GLY A 159 -11.40 -9.11 5.92
C GLY A 159 -12.54 -8.33 5.28
N SER A 160 -13.49 -7.89 6.11
CA SER A 160 -14.68 -7.16 5.63
C SER A 160 -14.31 -5.83 4.96
N VAL A 161 -13.36 -5.09 5.55
CA VAL A 161 -12.96 -3.74 5.08
C VAL A 161 -11.67 -3.77 4.26
N ALA A 162 -10.78 -4.69 4.56
CA ALA A 162 -9.49 -4.82 3.91
C ALA A 162 -9.04 -6.28 3.93
N THR A 163 -8.38 -6.68 2.85
CA THR A 163 -7.66 -7.95 2.77
C THR A 163 -6.19 -7.68 3.07
N ALA A 164 -5.59 -8.53 3.89
CA ALA A 164 -4.16 -8.49 4.11
C ALA A 164 -3.44 -9.43 3.14
N VAL A 165 -2.48 -8.90 2.39
CA VAL A 165 -1.50 -9.65 1.62
C VAL A 165 -0.31 -9.86 2.54
N VAL A 166 0.05 -11.11 2.82
CA VAL A 166 1.05 -11.48 3.82
C VAL A 166 2.20 -12.25 3.17
N PRO A 167 3.08 -11.58 2.40
CA PRO A 167 4.31 -12.19 1.95
C PRO A 167 5.26 -12.37 3.14
N SER A 168 5.96 -13.50 3.16
CA SER A 168 7.00 -13.80 4.13
C SER A 168 8.35 -13.76 3.44
N PHE A 169 9.27 -12.95 3.98
CA PHE A 169 10.65 -12.84 3.48
C PHE A 169 11.60 -13.22 4.61
N ASN A 170 12.55 -14.12 4.36
CA ASN A 170 13.46 -14.62 5.40
C ASN A 170 12.70 -15.07 6.68
N GLU A 171 11.62 -15.83 6.51
CA GLU A 171 10.71 -16.32 7.57
C GLU A 171 10.03 -15.21 8.40
N ARG A 172 10.06 -13.95 7.95
CA ARG A 172 9.36 -12.83 8.56
C ARG A 172 8.13 -12.45 7.73
N PRO A 173 6.90 -12.58 8.28
CA PRO A 173 5.70 -12.14 7.59
C PRO A 173 5.58 -10.61 7.60
N GLU A 174 5.33 -10.03 6.43
CA GLU A 174 5.00 -8.63 6.24
C GLU A 174 3.50 -8.50 5.94
N ARG A 175 2.75 -7.80 6.80
CA ARG A 175 1.29 -7.69 6.62
C ARG A 175 0.93 -6.39 5.90
N ILE A 176 0.54 -6.50 4.64
CA ILE A 176 0.17 -5.35 3.79
C ILE A 176 -1.35 -5.30 3.65
N LYS A 177 -1.97 -4.25 4.18
CA LYS A 177 -3.43 -4.07 4.08
C LYS A 177 -3.80 -3.39 2.77
N ALA A 178 -4.60 -4.07 1.95
CA ALA A 178 -5.23 -3.52 0.76
C ALA A 178 -6.74 -3.37 1.00
N PRO A 179 -7.36 -2.21 0.64
CA PRO A 179 -8.81 -2.05 0.66
C PRO A 179 -9.51 -3.13 -0.16
N SER A 180 -10.66 -3.63 0.31
CA SER A 180 -11.35 -4.77 -0.31
C SER A 180 -11.65 -4.60 -1.80
N GLU A 181 -11.87 -3.36 -2.27
CA GLU A 181 -12.12 -3.07 -3.69
C GLU A 181 -10.88 -3.27 -4.58
N GLN A 182 -9.68 -3.03 -4.05
CA GLN A 182 -8.42 -3.11 -4.81
C GLN A 182 -7.66 -4.42 -4.55
N ALA A 183 -7.90 -5.08 -3.41
CA ALA A 183 -7.24 -6.30 -3.01
C ALA A 183 -7.23 -7.42 -4.07
N PRO A 184 -8.33 -7.68 -4.83
CA PRO A 184 -8.30 -8.70 -5.88
C PRO A 184 -7.28 -8.40 -6.99
N MET A 185 -7.11 -7.11 -7.34
CA MET A 185 -6.16 -6.69 -8.37
C MET A 185 -4.72 -6.79 -7.87
N VAL A 186 -4.47 -6.40 -6.62
CA VAL A 186 -3.15 -6.55 -5.97
C VAL A 186 -2.76 -8.02 -5.90
N ARG A 187 -3.66 -8.86 -5.38
CA ARG A 187 -3.47 -10.31 -5.28
C ARG A 187 -3.13 -10.92 -6.63
N LYS A 188 -3.96 -10.66 -7.64
CA LYS A 188 -3.76 -11.19 -8.98
C LYS A 188 -2.40 -10.77 -9.56
N THR A 189 -2.05 -9.50 -9.46
CA THR A 189 -0.80 -8.97 -10.01
C THR A 189 0.43 -9.55 -9.31
N LEU A 190 0.36 -9.68 -7.98
CA LEU A 190 1.43 -10.27 -7.19
C LEU A 190 1.58 -11.78 -7.45
N GLU A 191 0.47 -12.52 -7.50
CA GLU A 191 0.47 -13.94 -7.86
C GLU A 191 1.04 -14.14 -9.27
N GLU A 192 0.58 -13.40 -10.28
CA GLU A 192 1.09 -13.49 -11.66
C GLU A 192 2.60 -13.20 -11.75
N ALA A 193 3.08 -12.16 -11.05
CA ALA A 193 4.49 -11.82 -11.02
C ALA A 193 5.34 -12.92 -10.33
N LEU A 194 4.90 -13.42 -9.17
CA LEU A 194 5.59 -14.46 -8.43
C LEU A 194 5.59 -15.81 -9.15
N PHE A 195 4.48 -16.16 -9.80
CA PHE A 195 4.34 -17.37 -10.57
C PHE A 195 5.24 -17.35 -11.80
N ALA A 196 5.34 -16.21 -12.49
CA ALA A 196 6.28 -16.03 -13.58
C ALA A 196 7.74 -16.11 -13.11
N TYR A 197 8.08 -15.43 -12.01
CA TYR A 197 9.44 -15.39 -11.48
C TYR A 197 9.92 -16.75 -10.94
N HIS A 198 9.06 -17.45 -10.19
CA HIS A 198 9.36 -18.77 -9.64
C HIS A 198 9.00 -19.91 -10.60
N GLU A 199 8.52 -19.63 -11.81
CA GLU A 199 8.11 -20.65 -12.80
C GLU A 199 7.15 -21.71 -12.20
N VAL A 200 6.09 -21.27 -11.51
CA VAL A 200 5.06 -22.11 -10.89
C VAL A 200 3.66 -21.73 -11.39
N ASP A 201 2.70 -22.64 -11.30
CA ASP A 201 1.33 -22.42 -11.82
C ASP A 201 0.28 -22.13 -10.73
N SER A 202 0.65 -22.23 -9.44
CA SER A 202 -0.28 -22.06 -8.33
C SER A 202 0.37 -21.56 -7.04
N LEU A 203 -0.45 -21.00 -6.14
CA LEU A 203 -0.01 -20.55 -4.81
C LEU A 203 0.55 -21.69 -3.95
N ALA A 204 -0.03 -22.89 -4.08
CA ALA A 204 0.46 -24.06 -3.34
C ALA A 204 1.84 -24.49 -3.83
N ASP A 205 2.06 -24.47 -5.15
CA ASP A 205 3.36 -24.81 -5.75
C ASP A 205 4.41 -23.74 -5.40
N LEU A 206 4.04 -22.46 -5.39
CA LEU A 206 4.89 -21.38 -4.92
C LEU A 206 5.35 -21.65 -3.48
N ASN A 207 4.41 -21.82 -2.54
CA ASN A 207 4.73 -22.04 -1.13
C ASN A 207 5.53 -23.33 -0.89
N ALA A 208 5.29 -24.39 -1.68
CA ALA A 208 6.08 -25.61 -1.63
C ALA A 208 7.52 -25.37 -2.12
N LYS A 209 7.71 -24.57 -3.18
CA LYS A 209 9.01 -24.25 -3.74
C LYS A 209 9.84 -23.33 -2.83
N VAL A 210 9.22 -22.27 -2.31
CA VAL A 210 9.92 -21.24 -1.51
C VAL A 210 10.04 -21.61 -0.02
N GLY A 211 9.11 -22.43 0.49
CA GLY A 211 9.13 -22.92 1.87
C GLY A 211 9.96 -24.19 2.07
N ALA A 212 10.49 -24.77 0.99
CA ALA A 212 11.42 -25.89 1.07
C ALA A 212 12.78 -25.40 1.56
N ASP A 213 12.96 -25.42 2.89
CA ASP A 213 14.24 -25.17 3.53
C ASP A 213 15.32 -26.10 2.92
N PRO A 214 16.39 -25.56 2.30
CA PRO A 214 17.46 -26.37 1.76
C PRO A 214 18.20 -27.17 2.85
N GLU A 215 18.08 -26.79 4.13
CA GLU A 215 18.64 -27.53 5.25
C GLU A 215 17.74 -28.70 5.72
N LYS A 216 16.42 -28.69 5.45
CA LYS A 216 15.52 -29.83 5.79
C LYS A 216 15.53 -30.97 4.78
N ASN A 217 16.07 -30.77 3.58
CA ASN A 217 16.20 -31.83 2.58
C ASN A 217 17.50 -32.65 2.72
N ALA A 218 18.33 -32.36 3.72
CA ALA A 218 19.53 -33.16 4.01
C ALA A 218 19.27 -34.36 4.96
N ASP A 219 18.09 -34.45 5.60
CA ASP A 219 17.79 -35.46 6.63
C ASP A 219 16.73 -36.51 6.22
N GLU A 220 16.46 -36.69 4.93
CA GLU A 220 15.64 -37.82 4.41
C GLU A 220 16.46 -38.81 3.56
N ALA A 221 17.72 -39.04 3.92
CA ALA A 221 18.53 -40.13 3.37
C ALA A 221 19.51 -40.72 4.39
N GLY A 222 19.03 -41.17 5.55
CA GLY A 222 19.88 -41.99 6.42
C GLY A 222 19.44 -42.14 7.86
N ASN A 223 18.26 -42.70 8.14
CA ASN A 223 18.05 -43.30 9.46
C ASN A 223 17.33 -44.65 9.38
N GLY A 224 18.05 -45.60 8.79
CA GLY A 224 17.77 -47.03 8.87
C GLY A 224 18.80 -47.74 9.74
N LEU A 225 18.51 -47.80 11.05
CA LEU A 225 18.89 -48.86 12.01
C LEU A 225 20.39 -49.12 12.31
N GLY A 226 20.72 -49.11 13.60
CA GLY A 226 21.57 -50.18 14.17
C GLY A 226 22.64 -49.78 15.18
N LEU A 227 22.23 -49.65 16.44
CA LEU A 227 22.82 -50.24 17.66
C LEU A 227 24.34 -50.14 17.94
N GLU A 228 24.62 -49.82 19.21
CA GLU A 228 25.57 -50.50 20.12
C GLU A 228 26.81 -49.74 20.64
N SER A 229 27.02 -49.92 21.96
CA SER A 229 28.14 -49.50 22.82
C SER A 229 28.12 -48.03 23.25
N GLY A 230 27.84 -47.66 24.49
CA GLY A 230 27.90 -48.38 25.76
C GLY A 230 28.49 -47.43 26.78
N ILE A 231 27.65 -46.77 27.59
CA ILE A 231 28.10 -46.09 28.81
C ILE A 231 26.96 -46.10 29.83
N ASP A 232 27.29 -46.68 30.97
CA ASP A 232 26.47 -47.13 32.10
C ASP A 232 26.04 -45.96 33.02
N PRO A 233 24.85 -46.00 33.66
CA PRO A 233 24.42 -44.97 34.60
C PRO A 233 24.88 -45.35 36.01
N LEU A 234 25.76 -44.54 36.61
CA LEU A 234 26.11 -44.66 38.03
C LEU A 234 25.65 -43.46 38.85
N VAL A 235 24.66 -43.80 39.67
CA VAL A 235 24.21 -43.18 40.91
C VAL A 235 25.35 -43.09 41.94
N SER A 236 25.29 -42.03 42.76
CA SER A 236 25.76 -41.86 44.16
C SER A 236 26.52 -40.55 44.31
N ASN A 237 26.31 -39.68 45.31
CA ASN A 237 25.44 -39.57 46.48
C ASN A 237 25.49 -38.04 46.80
N ASP A 238 24.39 -37.38 47.12
CA ASP A 238 23.97 -37.08 48.50
C ASP A 238 25.09 -36.43 49.36
N ASP A 239 24.99 -35.12 49.63
CA ASP A 239 24.68 -34.62 50.97
C ASP A 239 24.49 -33.07 50.97
N GLU A 240 23.88 -32.59 52.04
CA GLU A 240 23.09 -31.40 52.23
C GLU A 240 23.90 -30.13 52.52
N GLY A 241 23.23 -28.97 52.43
CA GLY A 241 23.62 -27.80 53.23
C GLY A 241 23.10 -26.46 52.72
N GLY A 242 21.98 -26.00 53.30
CA GLY A 242 21.49 -24.63 53.59
C GLY A 242 21.90 -23.44 52.70
N ASP A 243 21.13 -22.38 52.52
CA ASP A 243 20.05 -21.79 53.30
C ASP A 243 19.50 -20.62 52.43
N ASP A 244 18.32 -20.17 52.80
CA ASP A 244 17.48 -19.09 52.27
C ASP A 244 18.12 -17.98 51.42
N SER A 245 17.44 -17.69 50.31
CA SER A 245 17.29 -16.33 49.82
C SER A 245 15.98 -16.20 49.06
N GLU A 246 14.98 -15.73 49.80
CA GLU A 246 13.72 -15.16 49.34
C GLU A 246 13.95 -14.21 48.15
N ARG A 247 13.34 -14.51 47.00
CA ARG A 247 12.96 -13.50 46.00
C ARG A 247 11.61 -13.87 45.41
N GLU A 248 10.63 -13.05 45.76
CA GLU A 248 9.25 -13.09 45.29
C GLU A 248 9.14 -13.05 43.77
N SER A 249 8.19 -13.86 43.32
CA SER A 249 7.71 -14.04 41.96
C SER A 249 7.16 -12.75 41.35
N ALA A 250 7.70 -12.36 40.19
CA ALA A 250 7.02 -11.47 39.25
C ALA A 250 6.35 -12.31 38.17
N SER A 251 5.01 -12.33 38.16
CA SER A 251 4.21 -12.94 37.09
C SER A 251 3.29 -11.91 36.44
N ALA A 252 3.06 -12.10 35.14
CA ALA A 252 2.14 -11.39 34.25
C ALA A 252 2.59 -9.96 33.88
N GLY A 253 2.79 -9.59 32.61
CA GLY A 253 2.11 -10.02 31.40
C GLY A 253 1.19 -8.90 30.95
N ALA A 254 1.57 -8.17 29.88
CA ALA A 254 0.68 -7.51 28.91
C ALA A 254 1.49 -6.52 28.07
N GLN A 255 1.61 -6.86 26.79
CA GLN A 255 2.08 -5.96 25.75
C GLN A 255 1.08 -4.83 25.51
N ALA A 256 1.67 -3.71 25.11
CA ALA A 256 1.03 -2.49 24.66
C ALA A 256 0.30 -2.64 23.32
N ALA A 257 -0.62 -1.69 23.08
CA ALA A 257 -0.96 -1.02 21.81
C ALA A 257 -2.49 -0.86 21.71
N THR A 258 -3.11 0.14 22.34
CA THR A 258 -3.43 1.45 21.75
C THR A 258 -3.69 1.41 20.24
N ALA A 259 -4.94 1.10 19.87
CA ALA A 259 -5.51 1.46 18.58
C ALA A 259 -6.47 2.64 18.82
N SER A 260 -6.05 3.83 18.41
CA SER A 260 -6.89 5.02 18.33
C SER A 260 -7.68 4.97 17.04
N THR A 261 -9.00 4.89 17.19
CA THR A 261 -10.00 5.00 16.14
C THR A 261 -10.31 6.47 15.87
N SER A 262 -10.14 6.89 14.62
CA SER A 262 -10.65 8.15 14.05
C SER A 262 -11.30 7.74 12.72
N ASP A 263 -12.63 7.82 12.62
CA ASP A 263 -13.38 8.93 12.01
C ASP A 263 -12.90 9.20 10.56
N GLN A 264 -13.71 9.24 9.51
CA GLN A 264 -15.12 9.60 9.43
C GLN A 264 -15.64 9.51 7.98
N ARG A 265 -16.97 9.41 7.86
CA ARG A 265 -17.84 10.08 6.86
C ARG A 265 -17.65 9.78 5.35
N THR A 266 -18.67 9.16 4.79
CA THR A 266 -19.20 9.56 3.47
C THR A 266 -20.71 9.80 3.54
N THR A 267 -21.08 10.91 2.91
CA THR A 267 -22.39 11.52 2.75
C THR A 267 -23.27 10.76 1.76
N THR A 268 -24.53 10.54 2.11
CA THR A 268 -25.60 10.10 1.20
C THR A 268 -26.55 11.26 0.96
N GLU A 269 -26.62 11.75 -0.29
CA GLU A 269 -27.73 12.59 -0.76
C GLU A 269 -28.84 11.71 -1.33
N ALA A 270 -30.07 12.05 -0.94
CA ALA A 270 -31.30 11.41 -1.31
C ALA A 270 -31.83 11.94 -2.65
N THR A 271 -32.42 11.06 -3.46
CA THR A 271 -33.51 11.41 -4.36
C THR A 271 -34.54 10.28 -4.39
N THR A 272 -35.72 10.62 -3.90
CA THR A 272 -37.00 9.94 -3.98
C THR A 272 -37.53 9.99 -5.42
N GLU A 273 -38.02 8.87 -5.95
CA GLU A 273 -39.14 8.87 -6.90
C GLU A 273 -39.88 7.52 -6.90
N THR A 274 -41.21 7.65 -6.87
CA THR A 274 -42.23 6.63 -6.64
C THR A 274 -42.71 6.03 -7.97
N GLN A 275 -42.83 4.70 -8.09
CA GLN A 275 -43.93 4.10 -8.86
C GLN A 275 -44.23 2.62 -8.55
N SER A 276 -45.52 2.33 -8.51
CA SER A 276 -46.21 1.08 -8.17
C SER A 276 -46.05 -0.11 -9.13
N GLY A 277 -46.30 -1.31 -8.60
CA GLY A 277 -46.70 -2.53 -9.33
C GLY A 277 -46.31 -3.79 -8.54
N ASP A 278 -47.16 -4.32 -7.67
CA ASP A 278 -48.18 -5.37 -7.92
C ASP A 278 -47.70 -6.80 -7.58
N THR A 279 -48.46 -7.46 -6.70
CA THR A 279 -48.49 -8.87 -6.29
C THR A 279 -47.22 -9.57 -5.76
N SER A 280 -47.24 -9.97 -4.48
CA SER A 280 -47.54 -11.36 -4.12
C SER A 280 -47.52 -11.53 -2.60
N ARG A 281 -48.58 -12.16 -2.10
CA ARG A 281 -48.87 -12.44 -0.71
C ARG A 281 -48.09 -13.68 -0.29
N ILE A 282 -47.15 -13.53 0.63
CA ILE A 282 -46.55 -14.64 1.37
C ILE A 282 -46.90 -14.44 2.84
N ASP A 283 -47.73 -15.35 3.34
CA ASP A 283 -48.03 -15.54 4.74
C ASP A 283 -46.73 -15.93 5.47
N THR A 284 -46.31 -15.15 6.47
CA THR A 284 -45.26 -15.55 7.41
C THR A 284 -45.68 -15.05 8.78
N GLU A 285 -45.75 -15.99 9.71
CA GLU A 285 -46.23 -15.83 11.09
C GLU A 285 -45.40 -14.78 11.87
N PRO A 286 -46.00 -14.11 12.88
CA PRO A 286 -45.31 -13.07 13.62
C PRO A 286 -44.30 -13.71 14.57
N VAL A 287 -43.02 -13.42 14.34
CA VAL A 287 -41.96 -13.72 15.30
C VAL A 287 -41.87 -12.52 16.25
N GLU A 288 -42.34 -12.71 17.47
CA GLU A 288 -42.12 -11.74 18.56
C GLU A 288 -40.62 -11.74 18.91
N SER A 289 -39.86 -10.80 18.37
CA SER A 289 -38.50 -10.47 18.81
C SER A 289 -38.13 -9.09 18.26
N ASP A 290 -38.71 -8.02 18.80
CA ASP A 290 -38.43 -6.67 18.32
C ASP A 290 -38.43 -5.60 19.42
N THR A 291 -38.07 -5.97 20.65
CA THR A 291 -37.91 -5.00 21.75
C THR A 291 -36.49 -4.91 22.28
N ALA A 292 -35.63 -5.90 22.00
CA ALA A 292 -34.21 -5.87 22.39
C ALA A 292 -33.35 -5.13 21.35
N ALA A 293 -33.53 -5.44 20.06
CA ALA A 293 -32.75 -4.80 18.98
C ALA A 293 -33.03 -3.29 18.85
N ASP A 294 -34.26 -2.85 19.13
CA ASP A 294 -34.64 -1.43 19.08
C ASP A 294 -34.05 -0.64 20.27
N SER A 295 -33.84 -1.30 21.42
CA SER A 295 -33.15 -0.71 22.58
C SER A 295 -31.66 -0.55 22.32
N ASP A 296 -31.02 -1.56 21.74
CA ASP A 296 -29.58 -1.51 21.40
C ASP A 296 -29.29 -0.42 20.35
N ILE A 297 -30.19 -0.20 19.40
CA ILE A 297 -30.07 0.87 18.39
C ILE A 297 -30.23 2.25 19.05
N ALA A 298 -31.20 2.43 19.95
CA ALA A 298 -31.41 3.70 20.65
C ALA A 298 -30.23 4.07 21.58
N GLU A 299 -29.59 3.08 22.21
CA GLU A 299 -28.39 3.30 23.02
C GLU A 299 -27.20 3.74 22.17
N LEU A 300 -26.99 3.12 21.00
CA LEU A 300 -25.94 3.51 20.06
C LEU A 300 -26.16 4.90 19.48
N GLU A 301 -27.40 5.30 19.19
CA GLU A 301 -27.71 6.66 18.72
C GLU A 301 -27.41 7.73 19.78
N ALA A 302 -27.70 7.44 21.04
CA ALA A 302 -27.37 8.33 22.15
C ALA A 302 -25.85 8.47 22.35
N GLU A 303 -25.11 7.36 22.24
CA GLU A 303 -23.65 7.34 22.32
C GLU A 303 -23.02 8.16 21.17
N VAL A 304 -23.49 7.97 19.94
CA VAL A 304 -23.00 8.73 18.77
C VAL A 304 -23.27 10.23 18.92
N ALA A 305 -24.41 10.63 19.50
CA ALA A 305 -24.71 12.04 19.76
C ALA A 305 -23.76 12.65 20.80
N GLU A 306 -23.42 11.91 21.86
CA GLU A 306 -22.46 12.34 22.88
C GLU A 306 -21.04 12.47 22.31
N LEU A 307 -20.58 11.47 21.56
CA LEU A 307 -19.28 11.50 20.87
C LEU A 307 -19.20 12.66 19.87
N THR A 308 -20.27 12.93 19.13
CA THR A 308 -20.32 14.05 18.19
C THR A 308 -20.17 15.40 18.92
N ALA A 309 -20.87 15.58 20.03
CA ALA A 309 -20.76 16.80 20.84
C ALA A 309 -19.35 16.98 21.44
N ALA A 310 -18.72 15.88 21.87
CA ALA A 310 -17.35 15.90 22.39
C ALA A 310 -16.32 16.30 21.31
N VAL A 311 -16.46 15.77 20.09
CA VAL A 311 -15.60 16.11 18.96
C VAL A 311 -15.75 17.58 18.56
N GLU A 312 -16.97 18.12 18.54
CA GLU A 312 -17.19 19.54 18.27
C GLU A 312 -16.54 20.45 19.31
N ALA A 313 -16.66 20.10 20.60
CA ALA A 313 -16.01 20.83 21.68
C ALA A 313 -14.47 20.80 21.56
N GLN A 314 -13.90 19.65 21.18
CA GLN A 314 -12.46 19.50 20.99
C GLN A 314 -11.96 20.32 19.79
N ASN A 315 -12.70 20.32 18.68
CA ASN A 315 -12.38 21.16 17.52
C ASN A 315 -12.42 22.66 17.85
N GLU A 316 -13.39 23.10 18.66
CA GLU A 316 -13.44 24.50 19.11
C GLU A 316 -12.23 24.86 19.99
N GLN A 317 -11.79 23.95 20.85
CA GLN A 317 -10.59 24.13 21.68
C GLN A 317 -9.32 24.20 20.84
N LEU A 318 -9.18 23.35 19.81
CA LEU A 318 -8.03 23.39 18.88
C LEU A 318 -7.98 24.72 18.13
N GLN A 319 -9.12 25.23 17.65
CA GLN A 319 -9.18 26.55 16.99
C GLN A 319 -8.78 27.69 17.95
N LYS A 320 -9.16 27.60 19.23
CA LYS A 320 -8.73 28.57 20.24
C LYS A 320 -7.21 28.52 20.45
N GLN A 321 -6.64 27.32 20.57
CA GLN A 321 -5.19 27.13 20.70
C GLN A 321 -4.43 27.65 19.48
N GLU A 322 -4.90 27.38 18.26
CA GLU A 322 -4.30 27.87 17.02
C GLU A 322 -4.28 29.40 16.98
N ARG A 323 -5.37 30.06 17.40
CA ARG A 323 -5.44 31.53 17.49
C ARG A 323 -4.45 32.07 18.53
N THR A 324 -4.35 31.44 19.70
CA THR A 324 -3.39 31.83 20.75
C THR A 324 -1.95 31.69 20.25
N ILE A 325 -1.62 30.58 19.58
CA ILE A 325 -0.29 30.35 19.01
C ILE A 325 0.03 31.43 17.95
N LYS A 326 -0.90 31.73 17.04
CA LYS A 326 -0.72 32.80 16.05
C LYS A 326 -0.49 34.17 16.69
N GLN A 327 -1.17 34.46 17.79
CA GLN A 327 -0.97 35.70 18.55
C GLN A 327 0.41 35.75 19.21
N LEU A 328 0.84 34.66 19.87
CA LEU A 328 2.17 34.56 20.48
C LEU A 328 3.30 34.68 19.43
N ILE A 329 3.14 34.06 18.26
CA ILE A 329 4.09 34.19 17.14
C ILE A 329 4.16 35.64 16.66
N LYS A 330 3.01 36.33 16.58
CA LYS A 330 2.96 37.74 16.16
C LYS A 330 3.64 38.66 17.17
N GLU A 331 3.43 38.44 18.46
CA GLU A 331 4.08 39.20 19.54
C GLU A 331 5.59 38.96 19.56
N LEU A 332 6.04 37.70 19.40
CA LEU A 332 7.47 37.37 19.27
C LEU A 332 8.13 38.02 18.05
N ARG A 333 7.37 38.19 16.96
CA ARG A 333 7.86 38.83 15.73
C ARG A 333 7.91 40.36 15.82
N GLN A 334 7.09 40.99 16.65
CA GLN A 334 7.06 42.45 16.85
C GLN A 334 7.99 42.92 17.99
N GLY A 335 8.36 42.03 18.90
CA GLY A 335 9.31 42.31 20.00
C GLY A 335 10.79 42.19 19.63
N ARG A 336 11.13 42.10 18.34
CA ARG A 336 12.50 41.99 17.82
C ARG A 336 12.79 43.09 16.80
#